data_AF-A0A6N6NK02-F1
#
_entry.id   AF-A0A6N6NK02-F1
#
_cell.length_a   1.000
_cell.length_b   1.000
_cell.length_c   1.000
_cell.angle_alpha   90.00
_cell.angle_beta   90.00
_cell.angle_gamma   90.00
#
_symmetry.space_group_name_H-M   'P 1'
#
loop_
_entity.id
_entity.type
_entity.pdbx_description
1 polymer ?
#
loop_
_entity_poly.entity_id
_entity_poly.type
_entity_poly.pdbx_seq_one_letter_code
_entity_poly.pdbx_strand_id
1 'polypeptide(L)'
;MPALQVRDFPDDLYEKLKEVAAREHRSVAQQTIVAVEAMVSGEYARAKEEPRRSIYLDFDTEAKRAARIKKRQELFESAKALAEECPQMSQLSADDIVKTIRDGREERSEHLFNLLIGNE
;
A
#
# COMPACT_ATOMS: atom_id res chain seq x y z
N MET A 1 -18.43 -25.70 -25.56
CA MET A 1 -18.84 -24.54 -24.75
C MET A 1 -20.16 -24.02 -25.30
N PRO A 2 -21.20 -23.85 -24.49
CA PRO A 2 -22.45 -23.24 -24.96
C PRO A 2 -22.20 -21.78 -25.36
N ALA A 3 -22.77 -21.35 -26.48
CA ALA A 3 -22.68 -19.97 -26.95
C ALA A 3 -23.95 -19.21 -26.57
N LEU A 4 -23.80 -18.05 -25.93
CA LEU A 4 -24.89 -17.12 -25.65
C LEU A 4 -24.95 -16.07 -26.77
N GLN A 5 -26.08 -15.99 -27.47
CA GLN A 5 -26.33 -14.97 -28.48
C GLN A 5 -27.44 -14.04 -28.00
N VAL A 6 -27.18 -12.73 -28.02
CA VAL A 6 -28.16 -11.69 -27.69
C VAL A 6 -28.66 -11.08 -28.99
N ARG A 7 -29.98 -11.08 -29.20
CA ARG A 7 -30.61 -10.46 -30.37
C ARG A 7 -30.90 -8.99 -30.10
N ASP A 8 -30.86 -8.19 -31.17
CA ASP A 8 -31.19 -6.76 -31.17
C ASP A 8 -30.46 -5.99 -30.06
N PHE A 9 -29.14 -6.21 -29.95
CA PHE A 9 -28.34 -5.59 -28.92
C PHE A 9 -28.15 -4.08 -29.22
N PRO A 10 -28.55 -3.17 -28.32
CA PRO A 10 -28.49 -1.74 -28.59
C PRO A 10 -27.07 -1.24 -28.84
N ASP A 11 -26.87 -0.45 -29.90
CA ASP A 11 -25.55 0.09 -30.29
C ASP A 11 -24.90 0.91 -29.17
N ASP A 12 -25.67 1.77 -28.51
CA ASP A 12 -25.19 2.59 -27.39
C ASP A 12 -24.65 1.75 -26.23
N LEU A 13 -25.24 0.57 -26.00
CA LEU A 13 -24.80 -0.34 -24.95
C LEU A 13 -23.55 -1.12 -25.37
N TYR A 14 -23.45 -1.46 -26.66
CA TYR A 14 -22.25 -2.06 -27.23
C TYR A 14 -21.04 -1.15 -27.13
N GLU A 15 -21.17 0.13 -27.49
CA GLU A 15 -20.06 1.07 -27.41
C GLU A 15 -19.61 1.27 -25.96
N LYS A 16 -20.54 1.39 -25.00
CA LYS A 16 -20.20 1.44 -23.56
C LYS A 16 -19.46 0.18 -23.10
N LEU A 17 -19.91 -1.00 -23.54
CA LEU A 17 -19.27 -2.26 -23.19
C LEU A 17 -17.84 -2.34 -23.74
N LYS A 18 -17.64 -1.84 -24.96
CA LYS A 18 -16.33 -1.77 -25.64
C LYS A 18 -15.38 -0.80 -24.94
N GLU A 19 -15.86 0.36 -24.52
CA GLU A 19 -15.07 1.32 -23.72
C GLU A 19 -14.58 0.70 -22.41
N VAL A 20 -15.47 0.02 -21.68
CA VAL A 20 -15.09 -0.66 -20.42
C VAL A 20 -14.11 -1.79 -20.70
N ALA A 21 -14.34 -2.59 -21.74
CA ALA A 21 -13.42 -3.67 -22.14
C ALA A 21 -12.01 -3.12 -22.44
N ALA A 22 -11.92 -2.01 -23.18
CA ALA A 22 -10.65 -1.35 -23.48
C ALA A 22 -9.95 -0.82 -22.22
N ARG A 23 -10.70 -0.20 -21.30
CA ARG A 23 -10.17 0.32 -20.03
C ARG A 23 -9.64 -0.78 -19.11
N GLU A 24 -10.31 -1.93 -19.06
CA GLU A 24 -9.90 -3.07 -18.23
C GLU A 24 -8.92 -4.01 -18.95
N HIS A 25 -8.46 -3.64 -20.15
CA HIS A 25 -7.54 -4.42 -20.99
C HIS A 25 -8.04 -5.85 -21.29
N ARG A 26 -9.34 -5.99 -21.56
CA ARG A 26 -10.01 -7.28 -21.84
C ARG A 26 -10.70 -7.26 -23.21
N SER A 27 -10.97 -8.44 -23.76
CA SER A 27 -11.84 -8.54 -24.94
C SER A 27 -13.30 -8.22 -24.58
N VAL A 28 -14.08 -7.78 -25.56
CA VAL A 28 -15.51 -7.47 -25.35
C VAL A 28 -16.27 -8.71 -24.85
N ALA A 29 -16.00 -9.89 -25.42
CA ALA A 29 -16.61 -11.14 -24.97
C ALA A 29 -16.29 -11.45 -23.50
N GLN A 30 -15.04 -11.26 -23.07
CA GLN A 30 -14.64 -11.48 -21.69
C GLN A 30 -15.27 -10.44 -20.75
N GLN A 31 -15.37 -9.19 -21.18
CA GLN A 31 -16.04 -8.14 -20.42
C GLN A 31 -17.53 -8.43 -20.23
N THR A 32 -18.20 -9.02 -21.23
CA THR A 32 -19.59 -9.49 -21.11
C THR A 32 -19.72 -10.55 -20.03
N ILE A 33 -18.82 -11.53 -20.00
CA ILE A 33 -18.82 -12.60 -18.98
C ILE A 33 -18.71 -11.99 -17.59
N VAL A 34 -17.73 -11.10 -17.38
CA VAL A 34 -17.49 -10.43 -16.10
C VAL A 34 -18.69 -9.61 -15.65
N ALA A 35 -19.34 -8.90 -16.57
CA ALA A 35 -20.54 -8.12 -16.27
C ALA A 35 -21.72 -9.01 -15.85
N VAL A 36 -21.91 -10.15 -16.53
CA VAL A 36 -22.95 -11.13 -16.19
C VAL A 36 -22.64 -11.82 -14.86
N GLU A 37 -21.40 -12.22 -14.62
CA GLU A 37 -20.95 -12.80 -13.35
C GLU A 37 -21.23 -11.87 -12.18
N ALA A 38 -20.84 -10.58 -12.29
CA ALA A 38 -21.06 -9.58 -11.25
C ALA A 38 -22.55 -9.29 -10.98
N MET A 39 -23.40 -9.42 -12.00
CA MET A 39 -24.86 -9.29 -11.85
C MET A 39 -25.44 -10.51 -11.11
N VAL A 40 -25.04 -11.72 -11.49
CA VAL A 40 -25.55 -12.97 -10.91
C VAL A 40 -25.05 -13.18 -9.48
N SER A 41 -23.79 -12.78 -9.19
CA SER A 41 -23.19 -12.87 -7.85
C SER A 41 -23.75 -11.85 -6.87
N GLY A 42 -24.50 -10.85 -7.34
CA GLY A 42 -25.00 -9.73 -6.52
C GLY A 42 -23.91 -8.72 -6.13
N GLU A 43 -22.69 -8.87 -6.64
CA GLU A 43 -21.58 -7.94 -6.41
C GLU A 43 -21.90 -6.54 -6.93
N TYR A 44 -22.65 -6.44 -8.03
CA TYR A 44 -23.08 -5.16 -8.59
C TYR A 44 -24.05 -4.40 -7.66
N ALA A 45 -24.89 -5.10 -6.91
CA ALA A 45 -25.78 -4.50 -5.91
C ALA A 45 -24.98 -4.06 -4.67
N ARG A 46 -24.05 -4.91 -4.19
CA ARG A 46 -23.15 -4.59 -3.07
C ARG A 46 -22.23 -3.40 -3.37
N ALA A 47 -21.74 -3.27 -4.61
CA ALA A 47 -20.86 -2.17 -5.01
C ALA A 47 -21.58 -0.80 -5.11
N LYS A 48 -22.91 -0.79 -5.25
CA LYS A 48 -23.72 0.44 -5.19
C LYS A 48 -24.13 0.81 -3.76
N GLU A 49 -24.35 -0.17 -2.90
CA GLU A 49 -24.76 0.05 -1.50
C GLU A 49 -23.57 0.36 -0.58
N GLU A 50 -22.41 -0.25 -0.83
CA GLU A 50 -21.22 0.02 -0.03
C GLU A 50 -20.41 1.16 -0.68
N PRO A 51 -20.31 2.36 -0.05
CA PRO A 51 -19.27 3.29 -0.44
C PRO A 51 -17.97 2.51 -0.34
N ARG A 52 -17.16 2.50 -1.43
CA ARG A 52 -15.85 1.85 -1.48
C ARG A 52 -15.14 2.10 -0.16
N ARG A 53 -15.23 1.16 0.78
CA ARG A 53 -14.56 1.26 2.06
C ARG A 53 -13.11 1.24 1.66
N SER A 54 -12.46 2.38 1.78
CA SER A 54 -11.02 2.41 1.68
C SER A 54 -10.52 1.29 2.58
N ILE A 55 -9.59 0.46 2.10
CA ILE A 55 -8.90 -0.55 2.90
C ILE A 55 -7.95 0.15 3.89
N TYR A 56 -8.32 1.34 4.36
CA TYR A 56 -7.77 1.90 5.56
C TYR A 56 -8.43 1.16 6.72
N LEU A 57 -7.69 0.17 7.22
CA LEU A 57 -7.92 -0.50 8.48
C LEU A 57 -8.32 0.53 9.56
N ASP A 58 -9.23 0.08 10.44
CA ASP A 58 -9.70 0.78 11.63
C ASP A 58 -8.59 1.57 12.32
N PHE A 59 -8.65 2.89 12.15
CA PHE A 59 -7.65 3.81 12.67
C PHE A 59 -7.88 3.98 14.17
N ASP A 60 -7.05 3.34 14.98
CA ASP A 60 -6.72 3.67 16.37
C ASP A 60 -7.67 4.63 17.09
N THR A 61 -8.28 4.15 18.19
CA THR A 61 -9.04 5.01 19.13
C THR A 61 -8.29 6.31 19.42
N GLU A 62 -9.02 7.40 19.67
CA GLU A 62 -8.40 8.71 19.95
C GLU A 62 -7.30 8.64 21.03
N ALA A 63 -7.49 7.76 22.02
CA ALA A 63 -6.49 7.46 23.04
C ALA A 63 -5.19 6.85 22.46
N LYS A 64 -5.28 5.86 21.56
CA LYS A 64 -4.12 5.26 20.87
C LYS A 64 -3.44 6.27 19.95
N ARG A 65 -4.22 7.13 19.28
CA ARG A 65 -3.68 8.24 18.48
C ARG A 65 -2.90 9.23 19.35
N ALA A 66 -3.48 9.68 20.47
CA ALA A 66 -2.85 10.59 21.41
C ALA A 66 -1.57 9.98 22.01
N ALA A 67 -1.58 8.70 22.38
CA ALA A 67 -0.41 8.01 22.89
C ALA A 67 0.76 7.99 21.89
N ARG A 68 0.49 7.77 20.60
CA ARG A 68 1.52 7.84 19.56
C ARG A 68 2.04 9.25 19.32
N ILE A 69 1.17 10.26 19.37
CA ILE A 69 1.59 11.66 19.24
C ILE A 69 2.51 12.03 20.39
N LYS A 70 2.13 11.68 21.63
CA LYS A 70 2.94 11.91 22.83
C LYS A 70 4.30 11.22 22.73
N LYS A 71 4.32 9.92 22.39
CA LYS A 71 5.57 9.17 22.19
C LYS A 71 6.48 9.82 21.15
N ARG A 72 5.88 10.35 20.07
CA ARG A 72 6.63 11.03 19.01
C ARG A 72 7.21 12.35 19.50
N GLN A 73 6.45 13.15 20.26
CA GLN A 73 6.92 14.39 20.85
C GLN A 73 8.10 14.13 21.80
N GLU A 74 7.99 13.14 22.69
CA GLU A 74 9.07 12.73 23.60
C GLU A 74 10.35 12.33 22.84
N LEU A 75 10.23 11.57 21.75
CA LEU A 75 11.38 11.22 20.91
C LEU A 75 12.05 12.45 20.28
N PHE A 76 11.26 13.43 19.82
CA PHE A 76 11.82 14.65 19.23
C PHE A 76 12.50 15.54 20.26
N GLU A 77 11.94 15.66 21.47
CA GLU A 77 12.59 16.41 22.56
C GLU A 77 13.92 15.75 22.97
N SER A 78 13.93 14.42 23.13
CA SER A 78 15.17 13.68 23.42
C SER A 78 16.21 13.83 22.32
N ALA A 79 15.80 13.79 21.05
CA ALA A 79 16.72 13.98 19.93
C ALA A 79 17.29 15.41 19.89
N LYS A 80 16.48 16.41 20.26
CA LYS A 80 16.93 17.79 20.36
C LYS A 80 17.94 17.98 21.49
N ALA A 81 17.67 17.44 22.67
CA ALA A 81 18.62 17.46 23.80
C ALA A 81 19.96 16.80 23.42
N LEU A 82 19.92 15.65 22.74
CA LEU A 82 21.13 14.98 22.26
C LEU A 82 21.90 15.83 21.23
N ALA A 83 21.19 16.54 20.36
CA ALA A 83 21.80 17.45 19.39
C ALA A 83 22.46 18.66 20.07
N GLU A 84 21.91 19.14 21.18
CA GLU A 84 22.51 20.19 22.02
C GLU A 84 23.78 19.69 22.73
N GLU A 85 23.78 18.45 23.22
CA GLU A 85 24.95 17.82 23.86
C GLU A 85 26.07 17.47 22.88
N CYS A 86 25.74 17.18 21.62
CA CYS A 86 26.68 16.79 20.58
C CYS A 86 26.61 17.72 19.34
N PRO A 87 27.22 18.92 19.40
CA PRO A 87 27.19 19.89 18.29
C PRO A 87 27.80 19.37 16.98
N GLN A 88 28.72 18.40 17.08
CA GLN A 88 29.30 17.71 15.91
C GLN A 88 28.25 16.94 15.10
N MET A 89 27.14 16.51 15.72
CA MET A 89 26.08 15.79 15.02
C MET A 89 25.29 16.70 14.08
N SER A 90 25.14 18.00 14.40
CA SER A 90 24.48 18.96 13.51
C SER A 90 25.34 19.39 12.33
N GLN A 91 26.63 19.02 12.32
CA GLN A 91 27.60 19.37 11.28
C GLN A 91 27.80 18.26 10.24
N LEU A 92 27.23 17.06 10.47
CA LEU A 92 27.29 15.95 9.53
C LEU A 92 26.53 16.27 8.25
N SER A 93 27.16 16.01 7.10
CA SER A 93 26.47 16.07 5.81
C SER A 93 25.47 14.93 5.70
N ALA A 94 24.48 15.08 4.81
CA ALA A 94 23.57 13.99 4.45
C ALA A 94 24.34 12.74 3.98
N ASP A 95 25.44 12.91 3.25
CA ASP A 95 26.27 11.81 2.78
C ASP A 95 26.98 11.08 3.94
N ASP A 96 27.42 11.81 4.96
CA ASP A 96 28.04 11.24 6.16
C ASP A 96 27.03 10.43 6.98
N ILE A 97 25.79 10.93 7.08
CA ILE A 97 24.68 10.23 7.72
C ILE A 97 24.34 8.95 6.96
N VAL A 98 24.27 9.00 5.63
CA VAL A 98 23.99 7.81 4.82
C VAL A 98 25.10 6.78 4.97
N LYS A 99 26.37 7.22 4.98
CA LYS A 99 27.53 6.35 5.15
C LYS A 99 27.52 5.67 6.52
N THR A 100 27.35 6.42 7.60
CA THR A 100 27.28 5.85 8.97
C THR A 100 26.16 4.81 9.13
N ILE A 101 24.98 5.05 8.53
CA ILE A 101 23.88 4.07 8.53
C ILE A 101 24.24 2.82 7.74
N ARG A 102 24.93 2.97 6.61
CA ARG A 102 25.38 1.87 5.77
C ARG A 102 26.41 1.01 6.50
N ASP A 103 27.45 1.63 7.06
CA ASP A 103 28.51 0.95 7.80
C ASP A 103 27.90 0.15 8.97
N GLY A 104 27.00 0.76 9.75
CA GLY A 104 26.29 0.06 10.84
C GLY A 104 25.28 -1.02 10.37
N ARG A 105 24.89 -1.07 9.10
CA ARG A 105 24.12 -2.20 8.52
C ARG A 105 25.04 -3.34 8.12
N GLU A 106 26.18 -3.01 7.53
CA GLU A 106 27.18 -3.98 7.10
C GLU A 106 27.75 -4.69 8.34
N GLU A 107 28.18 -3.96 9.37
CA GLU A 107 28.66 -4.53 10.65
C GLU A 107 27.64 -5.47 11.30
N ARG A 108 26.35 -5.07 11.34
CA ARG A 108 25.30 -5.95 11.89
C ARG A 108 25.09 -7.19 11.03
N SER A 109 25.20 -7.07 9.71
CA SER A 109 25.05 -8.20 8.81
C SER A 109 26.20 -9.19 8.99
N GLU A 110 27.44 -8.69 9.10
CA GLU A 110 28.62 -9.48 9.43
C GLU A 110 28.49 -10.16 10.80
N HIS A 111 28.04 -9.42 11.82
CA HIS A 111 27.82 -10.00 13.15
C HIS A 111 26.78 -11.14 13.13
N LEU A 112 25.65 -10.93 12.45
CA LEU A 112 24.64 -11.98 12.28
C LEU A 112 25.15 -13.16 11.45
N PHE A 113 25.95 -12.90 10.43
CA PHE A 113 26.57 -13.92 9.60
C PHE A 113 27.56 -14.77 10.41
N ASN A 114 28.39 -14.15 11.23
CA ASN A 114 29.33 -14.83 12.13
C ASN A 114 28.60 -15.68 13.18
N LEU A 115 27.51 -15.16 13.77
CA LEU A 115 26.65 -15.92 14.69
C LEU A 115 26.00 -17.14 14.01
N LEU A 116 25.60 -17.02 12.75
CA LEU A 116 24.98 -18.12 12.00
C LEU A 116 25.98 -19.20 11.57
N ILE A 117 27.25 -18.83 11.40
CA ILE A 117 28.32 -19.76 10.97
C ILE A 117 29.06 -20.35 12.18
N GLY A 118 28.83 -19.85 13.39
CA GLY A 118 29.39 -20.41 14.63
C GLY A 118 30.87 -20.08 14.83
N ASN A 119 31.36 -18.99 14.22
CA ASN A 119 32.68 -18.44 14.52
C ASN A 119 32.52 -17.39 15.62
N GLU A 120 32.74 -17.78 16.87
CA GLU A 120 32.99 -16.86 17.99
C GLU A 120 34.41 -16.28 17.93
#